data_AF-K2DLX0-F1
#
_entry.id   AF-K2DLX0-F1
#
_cell.length_a   1.000
_cell.length_b   1.000
_cell.length_c   1.000
_cell.angle_alpha   90.00
_cell.angle_beta   90.00
_cell.angle_gamma   90.00
#
_symmetry.space_group_name_H-M   'P 1'
#
loop_
_entity.id
_entity.type
_entity.pdbx_description
1 polymer ?
#
loop_
_entity_poly.entity_id
_entity_poly.type
_entity_poly.pdbx_seq_one_letter_code
_entity_poly.pdbx_strand_id
1 'polypeptide(L)'
;MLHFQKNSFLTGLSLGFVGLMRTQDLIYALAIKKVRILPCLAGFFLGFLPQLIAWQVVNGKFWMSPYLSGSEGFNFFQPHILEVLFSYRSGLFFWTPILLLGLIGLWFSKLNIWLKIIVFVQIFLVSTWSTWWQGASYSGRMFVSILPIFALGLGYMYTWLWKKTWREFYYFYVFIVPLSLLNMLLIIYFLLIT
;
A
#
# COMPACT_ATOMS: atom_id res chain seq x y z
N MET A 1 32.90 6.19 -7.06
CA MET A 1 31.62 6.54 -6.39
C MET A 1 30.74 7.24 -7.41
N LEU A 2 29.85 6.51 -8.09
CA LEU A 2 28.84 7.13 -8.95
C LEU A 2 27.83 7.84 -8.06
N HIS A 3 27.95 9.16 -7.94
CA HIS A 3 26.90 9.99 -7.39
C HIS A 3 25.75 9.92 -8.41
N PHE A 4 24.82 8.98 -8.21
CA PHE A 4 23.56 8.97 -8.96
C PHE A 4 22.85 10.30 -8.64
N GLN A 5 23.10 11.34 -9.45
CA GLN A 5 22.30 12.55 -9.41
C GLN A 5 20.87 12.10 -9.69
N LYS A 6 20.01 12.30 -8.70
CA LYS A 6 18.60 11.92 -8.77
C LYS A 6 17.97 12.71 -9.93
N ASN A 7 17.77 12.06 -11.07
CA ASN A 7 17.15 12.72 -12.22
C ASN A 7 15.71 13.06 -11.82
N SER A 8 15.48 14.36 -11.63
CA SER A 8 14.20 14.86 -11.12
C SER A 8 13.08 14.58 -12.10
N PHE A 9 13.36 14.56 -13.41
CA PHE A 9 12.40 14.18 -14.42
C PHE A 9 11.98 12.72 -14.31
N LEU A 10 12.93 11.79 -14.23
CA LEU A 10 12.62 10.36 -14.05
C LEU A 10 11.88 10.10 -12.73
N THR A 11 12.23 10.84 -11.67
CA THR A 11 11.55 10.75 -10.38
C THR A 11 10.09 11.17 -10.50
N GLY A 12 9.82 12.27 -11.21
CA GLY A 12 8.47 12.72 -11.53
C GLY A 12 7.71 11.70 -12.37
N LEU A 13 8.35 11.15 -13.40
CA LEU A 13 7.75 10.15 -14.29
C LEU A 13 7.36 8.88 -13.54
N SER A 14 8.19 8.41 -12.60
CA SER A 14 7.83 7.33 -11.67
C SER A 14 6.64 7.69 -10.79
N LEU A 15 6.56 8.91 -10.25
CA LEU A 15 5.38 9.36 -9.49
C LEU A 15 4.11 9.39 -10.35
N GLY A 16 4.21 9.77 -11.62
CA GLY A 16 3.09 9.72 -12.56
C GLY A 16 2.56 8.31 -12.75
N PHE A 17 3.44 7.32 -12.91
CA PHE A 17 3.07 5.90 -12.95
C PHE A 17 2.50 5.36 -11.64
N VAL A 18 2.99 5.85 -10.50
CA VAL A 18 2.42 5.50 -9.19
C VAL A 18 0.98 6.04 -9.08
N GLY A 19 0.75 7.29 -9.51
CA GLY A 19 -0.58 7.89 -9.51
C GLY A 19 -1.58 7.18 -10.42
N LEU A 20 -1.11 6.61 -11.54
CA LEU A 20 -1.92 5.80 -12.46
C LEU A 20 -2.52 4.57 -11.77
N MET A 21 -1.80 3.94 -10.84
CA MET A 21 -2.29 2.77 -10.12
C MET A 21 -3.42 3.18 -9.17
N ARG A 22 -3.12 4.12 -8.26
CA ARG A 22 -4.12 4.79 -7.42
C ARG A 22 -3.62 6.19 -7.07
N THR A 23 -4.52 7.15 -7.07
CA THR A 23 -4.19 8.54 -6.69
C THR A 23 -3.69 8.65 -5.25
N GLN A 24 -4.15 7.80 -4.33
CA GLN A 24 -3.67 7.76 -2.95
C GLN A 24 -2.20 7.33 -2.83
N ASP A 25 -1.66 6.59 -3.81
CA ASP A 25 -0.26 6.14 -3.79
C ASP A 25 0.73 7.28 -4.07
N LEU A 26 0.24 8.44 -4.50
CA LEU A 26 1.07 9.65 -4.60
C LEU A 26 1.70 10.07 -3.27
N ILE A 27 1.23 9.51 -2.14
CA ILE A 27 1.89 9.64 -0.85
C ILE A 27 3.37 9.21 -0.84
N TYR A 28 3.78 8.33 -1.75
CA TYR A 28 5.19 7.98 -1.93
C TYR A 28 6.07 9.19 -2.23
N ALA A 29 5.49 10.29 -2.74
CA ALA A 29 6.18 11.56 -2.93
C ALA A 29 6.75 12.14 -1.62
N LEU A 30 6.16 11.85 -0.45
CA LEU A 30 6.66 12.31 0.85
C LEU A 30 8.07 11.77 1.17
N ALA A 31 8.41 10.59 0.65
CA ALA A 31 9.75 10.00 0.84
C ALA A 31 10.81 10.60 -0.10
N ILE A 32 10.42 11.44 -1.07
CA ILE A 32 11.31 11.96 -2.11
C ILE A 32 11.97 13.24 -1.62
N LYS A 33 13.26 13.14 -1.31
CA LYS A 33 14.12 14.28 -0.97
C LYS A 33 14.93 14.77 -2.17
N LYS A 34 15.25 16.08 -2.17
CA LYS A 34 16.21 16.75 -3.06
C LYS A 34 15.91 16.54 -4.56
N VAL A 35 14.79 17.08 -5.04
CA VAL A 35 14.42 17.10 -6.47
C VAL A 35 14.22 18.52 -6.97
N ARG A 36 14.54 18.77 -8.24
CA ARG A 36 14.18 20.02 -8.93
C ARG A 36 12.71 19.93 -9.32
N ILE A 37 11.92 20.89 -8.84
CA ILE A 37 10.44 20.86 -8.96
C ILE A 37 10.00 20.83 -10.42
N LEU A 38 10.52 21.73 -11.25
CA LEU A 38 10.06 21.88 -12.64
C LEU A 38 10.21 20.60 -13.50
N PRO A 39 11.41 19.97 -13.60
CA PRO A 39 11.54 18.71 -14.32
C PRO A 39 10.75 17.57 -13.66
N CYS A 40 10.58 17.57 -12.33
CA CYS A 40 9.76 16.59 -11.64
C CYS A 40 8.28 16.70 -12.03
N LEU A 41 7.73 17.92 -12.08
CA LEU A 41 6.36 18.15 -12.53
C LEU A 41 6.19 17.75 -14.00
N ALA A 42 7.14 18.10 -14.87
CA ALA A 42 7.12 17.70 -16.27
C ALA A 42 7.09 16.17 -16.43
N GLY A 43 7.94 15.45 -15.69
CA GLY A 43 7.93 13.98 -15.67
C GLY A 43 6.61 13.42 -15.14
N PHE A 44 6.08 13.99 -14.04
CA PHE A 44 4.82 13.57 -13.44
C PHE A 44 3.65 13.66 -14.41
N PHE A 45 3.46 14.82 -15.04
CA PHE A 45 2.36 15.00 -16.00
C PHE A 45 2.52 14.12 -17.22
N LEU A 46 3.76 13.89 -17.71
CA LEU A 46 4.00 12.95 -18.80
C LEU A 46 3.63 11.50 -18.41
N GLY A 47 4.03 11.06 -17.21
CA GLY A 47 3.70 9.73 -16.70
C GLY A 47 2.22 9.55 -16.40
N PHE A 48 1.53 10.59 -15.92
CA PHE A 48 0.10 10.58 -15.60
C PHE A 48 -0.81 10.87 -16.81
N LEU A 49 -0.23 11.27 -17.95
CA LEU A 49 -0.97 11.64 -19.16
C LEU A 49 -1.97 10.58 -19.65
N PRO A 50 -1.65 9.26 -19.65
CA PRO A 50 -2.61 8.24 -20.04
C PRO A 50 -3.89 8.26 -19.19
N GLN A 51 -3.79 8.57 -17.89
CA GLN A 51 -4.94 8.68 -17.00
C GLN A 51 -5.85 9.82 -17.40
N LEU A 52 -5.27 10.99 -17.70
CA LEU A 52 -6.01 12.19 -18.08
C LEU A 52 -6.75 12.00 -19.40
N ILE A 53 -6.09 11.37 -20.37
CA ILE A 53 -6.71 11.00 -21.65
C ILE A 53 -7.87 10.03 -21.41
N ALA A 54 -7.67 8.99 -20.60
CA ALA A 54 -8.73 8.03 -20.29
C ALA A 54 -9.95 8.70 -19.64
N TRP A 55 -9.73 9.59 -18.68
CA TRP A 55 -10.82 10.35 -18.06
C TRP A 55 -11.55 11.28 -19.02
N GLN A 56 -10.84 11.92 -19.94
CA GLN A 56 -11.47 12.75 -20.96
C GLN A 56 -12.31 11.93 -21.94
N VAL A 57 -11.79 10.78 -22.39
CA VAL A 57 -12.50 9.90 -23.33
C VAL A 57 -13.75 9.28 -22.70
N VAL A 58 -13.67 8.86 -21.43
CA VAL A 58 -14.77 8.14 -20.76
C VAL A 58 -15.78 9.10 -20.12
N ASN A 59 -15.32 10.13 -19.42
CA ASN A 59 -16.17 11.01 -18.61
C ASN A 59 -16.35 12.41 -19.21
N GLY A 60 -15.69 12.71 -20.34
CA GLY A 60 -15.69 14.05 -20.96
C GLY A 60 -14.94 15.11 -20.15
N LYS A 61 -14.23 14.73 -19.08
CA LYS A 61 -13.55 15.66 -18.15
C LYS A 61 -12.19 15.12 -17.72
N PHE A 62 -11.15 15.97 -17.79
CA PHE A 62 -9.76 15.62 -17.46
C PHE A 62 -9.47 15.36 -15.98
N TRP A 63 -10.37 15.67 -15.04
CA TRP A 63 -10.13 15.57 -13.58
C TRP A 63 -11.40 15.27 -12.77
N MET A 64 -12.20 14.31 -13.21
CA MET A 64 -13.39 13.89 -12.46
C MET A 64 -13.34 12.38 -12.18
N SER A 65 -13.20 12.05 -10.89
CA SER A 65 -13.34 10.67 -10.44
C SER A 65 -14.81 10.26 -10.54
N PRO A 66 -15.15 9.13 -11.18
CA PRO A 66 -16.52 8.60 -11.23
C PRO A 66 -17.11 8.36 -9.84
N TYR A 67 -16.25 8.11 -8.84
CA TYR A 67 -16.67 7.89 -7.46
C TYR A 67 -17.26 9.16 -6.82
N LEU A 68 -16.73 10.34 -7.14
CA LEU A 68 -17.20 11.60 -6.55
C LEU A 68 -18.57 12.03 -7.09
N SER A 69 -18.99 11.52 -8.25
CA SER A 69 -20.36 11.72 -8.76
C SER A 69 -21.41 10.88 -8.02
N GLY A 70 -21.00 9.81 -7.32
CA GLY A 70 -21.89 8.82 -6.73
C GLY A 70 -22.13 8.96 -5.23
N SER A 71 -21.91 10.15 -4.64
CA SER A 71 -21.94 10.42 -3.18
C SER A 71 -20.83 9.75 -2.35
N GLU A 72 -19.83 9.13 -2.99
CA GLU A 72 -18.63 8.63 -2.32
C GLU A 72 -17.61 9.75 -2.09
N GLY A 73 -16.85 9.66 -1.01
CA GLY A 73 -15.89 10.68 -0.62
C GLY A 73 -15.14 10.35 0.66
N PHE A 74 -14.37 11.32 1.15
CA PHE A 74 -13.62 11.17 2.39
C PHE A 74 -14.37 11.82 3.57
N ASN A 75 -14.58 11.06 4.64
CA ASN A 75 -14.96 11.55 5.94
C ASN A 75 -13.77 11.44 6.91
N PHE A 76 -12.97 12.51 6.97
CA PHE A 76 -11.76 12.52 7.79
C PHE A 76 -12.01 12.51 9.30
N PHE A 77 -13.23 12.83 9.74
CA PHE A 77 -13.59 12.91 11.16
C PHE A 77 -14.13 11.59 11.73
N GLN A 78 -14.48 10.63 10.88
CA GLN A 78 -14.98 9.33 11.29
C GLN A 78 -14.22 8.20 10.58
N PRO A 79 -12.94 7.99 10.92
CA PRO A 79 -12.12 6.96 10.29
C PRO A 79 -12.46 5.55 10.84
N HIS A 80 -12.76 4.62 9.95
CA HIS A 80 -13.07 3.20 10.25
C HIS A 80 -11.80 2.35 10.39
N ILE A 81 -10.86 2.77 11.26
CA ILE A 81 -9.52 2.15 11.33
C ILE A 81 -9.61 0.68 11.76
N LEU A 82 -10.38 0.39 12.82
CA LEU A 82 -10.46 -0.97 13.36
C LEU A 82 -11.14 -1.91 12.36
N GLU A 83 -12.14 -1.42 11.65
CA GLU A 83 -12.87 -2.19 10.65
C GLU A 83 -11.99 -2.46 9.43
N VAL A 84 -11.21 -1.48 8.98
CA VAL A 84 -10.26 -1.67 7.86
C VAL A 84 -9.13 -2.64 8.22
N LEU A 85 -8.73 -2.72 9.49
CA LEU A 85 -7.66 -3.60 9.94
C LEU A 85 -8.14 -5.01 10.32
N PHE A 86 -9.30 -5.15 10.96
CA PHE A 86 -9.72 -6.39 11.63
C PHE A 86 -11.15 -6.85 11.30
N SER A 87 -11.90 -6.15 10.45
CA SER A 87 -13.25 -6.60 10.07
C SER A 87 -13.23 -7.96 9.38
N TYR A 88 -14.22 -8.78 9.69
CA TYR A 88 -14.48 -10.02 8.97
C TYR A 88 -14.74 -9.79 7.47
N ARG A 89 -15.30 -8.64 7.07
CA ARG A 89 -15.65 -8.40 5.66
C ARG A 89 -14.42 -8.24 4.76
N SER A 90 -13.48 -7.40 5.17
CA SER A 90 -12.33 -7.00 4.32
C SER A 90 -11.12 -6.53 5.14
N GLY A 91 -11.04 -6.90 6.43
CA GLY A 91 -9.98 -6.46 7.33
C GLY A 91 -8.60 -6.97 6.91
N LEU A 92 -7.63 -6.06 6.80
CA LEU A 92 -6.28 -6.36 6.31
C LEU A 92 -5.60 -7.48 7.09
N PHE A 93 -5.59 -7.39 8.42
CA PHE A 93 -4.92 -8.35 9.29
C PHE A 93 -5.78 -9.56 9.62
N PHE A 94 -7.10 -9.44 9.52
CA PHE A 94 -8.00 -10.58 9.65
C PHE A 94 -7.76 -11.58 8.52
N TRP A 95 -7.78 -11.10 7.27
CA TRP A 95 -7.59 -11.94 6.09
C TRP A 95 -6.13 -12.22 5.78
N THR A 96 -5.20 -11.37 6.22
CA THR A 96 -3.77 -11.53 5.93
C THR A 96 -2.91 -11.37 7.19
N PRO A 97 -2.98 -12.31 8.17
CA PRO A 97 -2.36 -12.15 9.48
C PRO A 97 -0.83 -12.00 9.43
N ILE A 98 -0.18 -12.54 8.40
CA ILE A 98 1.27 -12.37 8.20
C ILE A 98 1.69 -10.90 8.09
N LEU A 99 0.79 -10.01 7.66
CA LEU A 99 1.08 -8.57 7.60
C LEU A 99 1.20 -7.94 9.00
N LEU A 100 0.66 -8.55 10.06
CA LEU A 100 0.92 -8.10 11.44
C LEU A 100 2.39 -8.28 11.79
N LEU A 101 2.99 -9.40 11.44
CA LEU A 101 4.42 -9.64 11.64
C LEU A 101 5.24 -8.63 10.83
N GLY A 102 4.79 -8.31 9.61
CA GLY A 102 5.39 -7.25 8.79
C GLY A 102 5.31 -5.88 9.44
N LEU A 103 4.17 -5.53 10.04
CA LEU A 103 3.98 -4.26 10.74
C LEU A 103 4.88 -4.16 11.97
N ILE A 104 4.92 -5.23 12.77
CA ILE A 104 5.77 -5.34 13.97
C ILE A 104 7.24 -5.18 13.58
N GLY A 105 7.69 -5.96 12.58
CA GLY A 105 9.04 -5.88 12.06
C GLY A 105 9.38 -4.48 11.54
N LEU A 106 8.47 -3.84 10.80
CA LEU A 106 8.63 -2.46 10.34
C LEU A 106 8.76 -1.48 11.51
N TRP A 107 7.95 -1.61 12.55
CA TRP A 107 7.96 -0.72 13.72
C TRP A 107 9.30 -0.76 14.45
N PHE A 108 9.85 -1.95 14.69
CA PHE A 108 11.14 -2.14 15.36
C PHE A 108 12.35 -1.99 14.44
N SER A 109 12.14 -1.98 13.12
CA SER A 109 13.23 -1.78 12.18
C SER A 109 13.84 -0.38 12.25
N LYS A 110 15.13 -0.32 11.90
CA LYS A 110 15.87 0.92 11.61
C LYS A 110 15.63 1.43 10.18
N LEU A 111 14.59 0.93 9.50
CA LEU A 111 14.22 1.40 8.17
C LEU A 111 13.78 2.87 8.22
N ASN A 112 13.81 3.50 7.05
CA ASN A 112 13.48 4.91 6.88
C ASN A 112 12.08 5.25 7.46
N ILE A 113 12.00 6.27 8.31
CA ILE A 113 10.77 6.74 8.96
C ILE A 113 9.64 7.04 7.96
N TRP A 114 9.97 7.48 6.74
CA TRP A 114 8.98 7.74 5.70
C TRP A 114 8.19 6.50 5.30
N LEU A 115 8.79 5.31 5.37
CA LEU A 115 8.07 4.05 5.10
C LEU A 115 6.99 3.79 6.14
N LYS A 116 7.27 4.09 7.42
CA LYS A 116 6.30 3.99 8.51
C LYS A 116 5.16 4.99 8.28
N ILE A 117 5.52 6.25 7.99
CA ILE A 117 4.54 7.32 7.70
C ILE A 117 3.63 6.93 6.54
N ILE A 118 4.18 6.40 5.44
CA ILE A 118 3.40 5.96 4.28
C ILE A 118 2.38 4.90 4.69
N VAL A 119 2.77 3.88 5.46
CA VAL A 119 1.84 2.84 5.94
C VAL A 119 0.72 3.45 6.80
N PHE A 120 1.05 4.30 7.77
CA PHE A 120 0.04 4.92 8.64
C PHE A 120 -0.93 5.80 7.89
N VAL A 121 -0.44 6.65 7.00
CA VAL A 121 -1.31 7.55 6.24
C VAL A 121 -2.13 6.77 5.22
N GLN A 122 -1.61 5.69 4.63
CA GLN A 122 -2.41 4.81 3.77
C GLN A 122 -3.55 4.15 4.56
N ILE A 123 -3.29 3.63 5.77
CA ILE A 123 -4.35 3.10 6.65
C ILE A 123 -5.37 4.19 6.97
N PHE A 124 -4.91 5.40 7.30
CA PHE A 124 -5.79 6.52 7.60
C PHE A 124 -6.66 6.91 6.39
N LEU A 125 -6.07 7.13 5.21
CA LEU A 125 -6.80 7.51 4.00
C LEU A 125 -7.84 6.46 3.60
N VAL A 126 -7.49 5.17 3.67
CA VAL A 126 -8.43 4.09 3.37
C VAL A 126 -9.55 4.03 4.42
N SER A 127 -9.24 4.30 5.69
CA SER A 127 -10.24 4.31 6.77
C SER A 127 -11.22 5.48 6.71
N THR A 128 -10.83 6.59 6.09
CA THR A 128 -11.71 7.77 5.93
C THR A 128 -12.53 7.72 4.64
N TRP A 129 -12.28 6.76 3.74
CA TRP A 129 -13.05 6.60 2.52
C TRP A 129 -14.45 6.04 2.82
N SER A 130 -15.49 6.61 2.20
CA SER A 130 -16.89 6.25 2.43
C SER A 130 -17.19 4.76 2.23
N THR A 131 -16.49 4.11 1.29
CA THR A 131 -16.58 2.67 1.03
C THR A 131 -15.34 1.92 1.52
N TRP A 132 -14.96 2.14 2.79
CA TRP A 132 -13.80 1.52 3.45
C TRP A 132 -13.78 -0.02 3.37
N TRP A 133 -14.96 -0.65 3.23
CA TRP A 133 -15.11 -2.10 3.05
C TRP A 133 -14.75 -2.60 1.64
N GLN A 134 -14.41 -1.70 0.72
CA GLN A 134 -13.78 -1.99 -0.58
C GLN A 134 -14.56 -2.91 -1.54
N GLY A 135 -15.87 -3.10 -1.29
CA GLY A 135 -16.76 -3.96 -2.07
C GLY A 135 -16.51 -5.45 -1.82
N ALA A 136 -16.79 -6.29 -2.82
CA ALA A 136 -16.48 -7.72 -2.77
C ALA A 136 -15.00 -7.96 -3.07
N SER A 137 -14.13 -7.67 -2.10
CA SER A 137 -12.69 -7.88 -2.23
C SER A 137 -12.12 -8.74 -1.12
N TYR A 138 -11.22 -9.66 -1.49
CA TYR A 138 -10.42 -10.42 -0.53
C TYR A 138 -9.41 -9.48 0.15
N SER A 139 -9.48 -9.36 1.48
CA SER A 139 -8.66 -8.43 2.27
C SER A 139 -8.81 -6.96 1.79
N GLY A 140 -7.92 -6.09 2.27
CA GLY A 140 -7.91 -4.68 1.87
C GLY A 140 -7.10 -4.45 0.59
N ARG A 141 -7.72 -4.58 -0.59
CA ARG A 141 -7.09 -4.37 -1.92
C ARG A 141 -6.41 -3.01 -2.11
N MET A 142 -6.85 -1.99 -1.37
CA MET A 142 -6.26 -0.65 -1.39
C MET A 142 -4.85 -0.63 -0.78
N PHE A 143 -4.46 -1.65 -0.02
CA PHE A 143 -3.15 -1.78 0.60
C PHE A 143 -2.12 -2.52 -0.25
N VAL A 144 -2.48 -2.97 -1.46
CA VAL A 144 -1.55 -3.67 -2.37
C VAL A 144 -0.25 -2.88 -2.56
N SER A 145 -0.38 -1.55 -2.70
CA SER A 145 0.75 -0.65 -2.94
C SER A 145 1.73 -0.56 -1.77
N ILE A 146 1.34 -0.91 -0.54
CA ILE A 146 2.21 -0.92 0.65
C ILE A 146 2.69 -2.32 1.05
N LEU A 147 2.27 -3.39 0.36
CA LEU A 147 2.76 -4.76 0.60
C LEU A 147 4.30 -4.87 0.54
N PRO A 148 5.02 -4.18 -0.39
CA PRO A 148 6.48 -4.20 -0.37
C PRO A 148 7.09 -3.64 0.93
N ILE A 149 6.44 -2.65 1.55
CA ILE A 149 6.89 -2.09 2.83
C ILE A 149 6.70 -3.12 3.96
N PHE A 150 5.56 -3.82 3.99
CA PHE A 150 5.34 -4.92 4.93
C PHE A 150 6.35 -6.05 4.72
N ALA A 151 6.71 -6.37 3.47
CA ALA A 151 7.74 -7.36 3.16
C ALA A 151 9.12 -6.97 3.71
N LEU A 152 9.51 -5.69 3.63
CA LEU A 152 10.74 -5.19 4.27
C LEU A 152 10.69 -5.35 5.80
N GLY A 153 9.53 -5.06 6.40
CA GLY A 153 9.30 -5.30 7.83
C GLY A 153 9.42 -6.77 8.21
N LEU A 154 8.82 -7.67 7.43
CA LEU A 154 8.96 -9.12 7.59
C LEU A 154 10.43 -9.56 7.48
N GLY A 155 11.18 -9.06 6.52
CA GLY A 155 12.62 -9.33 6.38
C GLY A 155 13.42 -8.85 7.58
N TYR A 156 13.07 -7.69 8.15
CA TYR A 156 13.67 -7.23 9.40
C TYR A 156 13.34 -8.16 10.57
N MET A 157 12.08 -8.57 10.72
CA MET A 157 11.67 -9.50 11.76
C MET A 157 12.40 -10.85 11.62
N TYR A 158 12.55 -11.33 10.38
CA TYR A 158 13.33 -12.54 10.08
C TYR A 158 14.79 -12.40 10.51
N THR A 159 15.47 -11.32 10.14
CA THR A 159 16.88 -11.08 10.52
C THR A 159 17.05 -10.88 12.03
N TRP A 160 16.05 -10.33 12.73
CA TRP A 160 16.06 -10.22 14.19
C TRP A 160 15.94 -11.59 14.89
N LEU A 161 15.12 -12.49 14.32
CA LEU A 161 14.98 -13.88 14.79
C LEU A 161 16.17 -14.77 14.37
N TRP A 162 16.94 -14.35 13.37
CA TRP A 162 18.12 -15.04 12.83
C TRP A 162 19.34 -14.88 13.77
N LYS A 163 19.38 -15.72 14.81
CA LYS A 163 20.56 -15.96 15.64
C LYS A 163 21.00 -17.42 15.55
N LYS A 164 21.99 -17.64 14.68
CA LYS A 164 22.75 -18.86 14.32
C LYS A 164 22.48 -20.14 15.13
N THR A 165 21.24 -20.64 15.18
CA THR A 165 20.83 -21.83 15.92
C THR A 165 19.69 -22.57 15.22
N TRP A 166 19.61 -23.90 15.37
CA TRP A 166 18.63 -24.78 14.73
C TRP A 166 17.14 -24.42 14.99
N ARG A 167 16.85 -23.48 15.89
CA ARG A 167 15.52 -22.87 16.10
C ARG A 167 15.02 -22.02 14.92
N GLU A 168 15.89 -21.67 13.98
CA GLU A 168 15.56 -20.81 12.83
C GLU A 168 14.69 -21.51 11.78
N PHE A 169 14.99 -22.78 11.50
CA PHE A 169 14.11 -23.64 10.71
C PHE A 169 12.74 -23.77 11.39
N TYR A 170 12.71 -23.93 12.71
CA TYR A 170 11.46 -24.03 13.45
C TYR A 170 10.56 -22.80 13.24
N TYR A 171 11.03 -21.57 13.43
CA TYR A 171 10.17 -20.39 13.26
C TYR A 171 9.68 -20.17 11.82
N PHE A 172 10.51 -20.46 10.82
CA PHE A 172 10.11 -20.37 9.41
C PHE A 172 8.98 -21.37 9.08
N TYR A 173 9.15 -22.63 9.47
CA TYR A 173 8.17 -23.69 9.19
C TYR A 173 6.94 -23.66 10.10
N VAL A 174 7.03 -23.08 11.30
CA VAL A 174 5.93 -23.03 12.27
C VAL A 174 5.08 -21.77 12.14
N PHE A 175 5.65 -20.63 11.74
CA PHE A 175 4.88 -19.38 11.63
C PHE A 175 4.65 -18.96 10.19
N ILE A 176 5.67 -18.93 9.34
CA ILE A 176 5.52 -18.39 7.98
C ILE A 176 4.73 -19.35 7.09
N VAL A 177 5.08 -20.64 7.09
CA VAL A 177 4.39 -21.63 6.26
C VAL A 177 2.91 -21.76 6.65
N PRO A 178 2.53 -21.94 7.94
CA PRO A 178 1.13 -22.10 8.30
C PRO A 178 0.32 -20.82 8.10
N LEU A 179 0.89 -19.63 8.33
CA LEU A 179 0.19 -18.37 8.03
C LEU A 179 0.00 -18.16 6.53
N SER A 180 0.95 -18.61 5.70
CA SER A 180 0.82 -18.55 4.24
C SER A 180 -0.23 -19.54 3.73
N LEU A 181 -0.24 -20.77 4.28
CA LEU A 181 -1.28 -21.76 4.00
C LEU A 181 -2.65 -21.30 4.48
N LEU A 182 -2.75 -20.71 5.67
CA LEU A 182 -3.98 -20.11 6.17
C LEU A 182 -4.48 -19.02 5.23
N ASN A 183 -3.60 -18.13 4.76
CA ASN A 183 -3.96 -17.12 3.76
C ASN A 183 -4.48 -17.77 2.47
N MET A 184 -3.85 -18.85 1.99
CA MET A 184 -4.33 -19.58 0.81
C MET A 184 -5.71 -20.22 1.04
N LEU A 185 -5.93 -20.84 2.20
CA LEU A 185 -7.23 -21.42 2.57
C LEU A 185 -8.33 -20.35 2.70
N LEU A 186 -7.99 -19.19 3.27
CA LEU A 186 -8.89 -18.06 3.38
C LEU A 186 -9.26 -17.49 2.00
N ILE A 187 -8.35 -17.47 1.03
CA ILE A 187 -8.67 -17.11 -0.37
C ILE A 187 -9.71 -18.07 -0.95
N ILE A 188 -9.50 -19.39 -0.79
CA ILE A 188 -10.44 -20.40 -1.28
C ILE A 188 -11.80 -20.25 -0.59
N TYR A 189 -11.81 -20.10 0.73
CA TYR A 189 -13.02 -19.88 1.52
C TYR A 189 -13.81 -18.66 1.04
N PHE A 190 -13.13 -17.54 0.82
CA PHE A 190 -13.74 -16.32 0.30
C PHE A 190 -14.39 -16.55 -1.06
N LEU A 191 -13.68 -17.20 -2.00
CA LEU A 191 -14.18 -17.52 -3.34
C LEU A 191 -15.39 -18.47 -3.34
N LEU A 192 -15.58 -19.27 -2.29
CA LEU A 192 -16.73 -20.18 -2.17
C LEU A 192 -18.00 -19.51 -1.62
N ILE A 193 -17.87 -18.34 -0.99
CA ILE A 193 -18.96 -17.66 -0.27
C ILE A 193 -19.45 -16.41 -1.02
N THR A 194 -18.65 -15.87 -1.92
CA THR A 194 -19.01 -14.79 -2.85
C THR A 194 -19.56 -15.30 -4.16
#